data_AF-A0A937TRJ6-F1
#
_entry.id   AF-A0A937TRJ6-F1
#
_cell.length_a   1.000
_cell.length_b   1.000
_cell.length_c   1.000
_cell.angle_alpha   90.00
_cell.angle_beta   90.00
_cell.angle_gamma   90.00
#
_symmetry.space_group_name_H-M   'P 1'
#
loop_
_entity.id
_entity.type
_entity.pdbx_description
1 polymer ?
#
loop_
_entity_poly.entity_id
_entity_poly.type
_entity_poly.pdbx_seq_one_letter_code
_entity_poly.pdbx_strand_id
1 'polypeptide(L)'
;KKSYLNTMSHIEQHLRNGNSVMMFPEGTRGPAGQLHPFKGGAFRMALDNKVGIIPVLLDGTAETIPKGKIILSGRTKITVRIYPEIPYEQFRDKDSKQLMNEVRVWMAKEYERIHQVKS
;
A
#
# COMPACT_ATOMS: atom_id res chain seq x y z
N LYS A 1 5.00 5.32 -22.04
CA LYS A 1 5.75 4.06 -21.91
C LYS A 1 7.16 4.25 -21.33
N LYS A 2 8.03 5.14 -21.87
CA LYS A 2 9.38 5.42 -21.32
C LYS A 2 9.40 5.88 -19.85
N SER A 3 8.46 6.72 -19.43
CA SER A 3 8.41 7.24 -18.04
C SER A 3 8.20 6.15 -16.98
N TYR A 4 7.32 5.17 -17.21
CA TYR A 4 7.07 4.08 -16.25
C TYR A 4 8.31 3.21 -16.03
N LEU A 5 9.01 2.85 -17.11
CA LEU A 5 10.23 2.05 -17.04
C LEU A 5 11.35 2.80 -16.28
N ASN A 6 11.49 4.11 -16.52
CA ASN A 6 12.45 4.93 -15.79
C ASN A 6 12.09 5.07 -14.29
N THR A 7 10.80 5.08 -13.94
CA THR A 7 10.38 5.07 -12.53
C THR A 7 10.76 3.74 -11.86
N MET A 8 10.51 2.62 -12.53
CA MET A 8 10.86 1.30 -12.01
C MET A 8 12.37 1.14 -11.82
N SER A 9 13.19 1.60 -12.78
CA SER A 9 14.65 1.53 -12.65
C SER A 9 15.18 2.35 -11.49
N HIS A 10 14.61 3.55 -11.24
CA HIS A 10 14.99 4.33 -10.07
C HIS A 10 14.58 3.65 -8.76
N ILE A 11 13.38 3.05 -8.70
CA ILE A 11 12.93 2.30 -7.53
C ILE A 11 13.89 1.14 -7.22
N GLU A 12 14.29 0.37 -8.24
CA GLU A 12 15.29 -0.70 -8.08
C GLU A 12 16.63 -0.18 -7.56
N GLN A 13 17.11 0.95 -8.09
CA GLN A 13 18.34 1.58 -7.62
C GLN A 13 18.25 1.99 -6.15
N HIS A 14 17.12 2.57 -5.73
CA HIS A 14 16.89 2.93 -4.33
C HIS A 14 16.86 1.73 -3.41
N LEU A 15 16.18 0.64 -3.80
CA LEU A 15 16.14 -0.61 -3.04
C LEU A 15 17.53 -1.22 -2.89
N ARG A 16 18.33 -1.26 -3.98
CA ARG A 16 19.72 -1.76 -3.94
C ARG A 16 20.63 -0.94 -3.03
N ASN A 17 20.35 0.35 -2.88
CA ASN A 17 21.08 1.25 -1.98
C ASN A 17 20.59 1.16 -0.52
N GLY A 18 19.72 0.21 -0.18
CA GLY A 18 19.21 0.02 1.18
C GLY A 18 18.10 1.00 1.57
N ASN A 19 17.53 1.76 0.63
CA ASN A 19 16.43 2.66 0.92
C ASN A 19 15.09 1.94 0.92
N SER A 20 14.19 2.35 1.81
CA SER A 20 12.80 1.89 1.81
C SER A 20 11.98 2.62 0.72
N VAL A 21 11.06 1.90 0.07
CA VAL A 21 10.17 2.46 -0.96
C VAL A 21 8.73 2.28 -0.52
N MET A 22 7.99 3.38 -0.44
CA MET A 22 6.56 3.37 -0.12
C MET A 22 5.73 3.38 -1.41
N MET A 23 4.75 2.49 -1.49
CA MET A 23 3.84 2.40 -2.64
C MET A 23 2.39 2.31 -2.18
N PHE A 24 1.51 2.98 -2.92
CA PHE A 24 0.06 2.86 -2.76
C PHE A 24 -0.47 1.92 -3.85
N PRO A 25 -0.73 0.63 -3.53
CA PRO A 25 -1.10 -0.36 -4.54
C PRO A 25 -2.44 -0.04 -5.22
N GLU A 26 -3.31 0.76 -4.58
CA GLU A 26 -4.58 1.25 -5.18
C GLU A 26 -4.34 2.31 -6.28
N GLY A 27 -3.24 3.07 -6.19
CA GLY A 27 -2.81 4.06 -7.17
C GLY A 27 -3.64 5.35 -7.24
N THR A 28 -4.78 5.45 -6.56
CA THR A 28 -5.60 6.67 -6.47
C THR A 28 -6.31 6.74 -5.13
N ARG A 29 -6.58 7.96 -4.63
CA ARG A 29 -7.46 8.16 -3.47
C ARG A 29 -8.90 7.76 -3.83
N GLY A 30 -9.44 6.79 -3.11
CA GLY A 30 -10.81 6.32 -3.24
C GLY A 30 -11.80 6.97 -2.27
N PRO A 31 -13.13 6.79 -2.47
CA PRO A 31 -14.11 7.07 -1.42
C PRO A 31 -13.80 6.29 -0.13
N ALA A 32 -14.16 6.87 1.01
CA ALA A 32 -13.97 6.24 2.31
C ALA A 32 -14.75 4.91 2.43
N GLY A 33 -14.25 4.00 3.26
CA GLY A 33 -15.00 2.82 3.70
C GLY A 33 -14.65 1.48 3.02
N GLN A 34 -13.78 1.45 2.01
CA GLN A 34 -13.30 0.18 1.45
C GLN A 34 -11.92 0.28 0.80
N LEU A 35 -11.15 -0.82 0.86
CA LEU A 35 -9.91 -0.95 0.09
C LEU A 35 -10.22 -1.20 -1.38
N HIS A 36 -9.58 -0.42 -2.25
CA HIS A 36 -9.71 -0.57 -3.70
C HIS A 36 -8.94 -1.78 -4.23
N PRO A 37 -9.17 -2.17 -5.49
CA PRO A 37 -8.34 -3.16 -6.16
C PRO A 37 -6.87 -2.74 -6.15
N PHE A 38 -5.99 -3.67 -5.80
CA PHE A 38 -4.56 -3.44 -5.82
C PHE A 38 -4.02 -3.66 -7.24
N LYS A 39 -2.97 -2.91 -7.59
CA LYS A 39 -2.14 -3.13 -8.77
C LYS A 39 -0.93 -3.99 -8.39
N GLY A 40 -0.58 -4.93 -9.27
CA GLY A 40 0.48 -5.92 -9.01
C GLY A 40 1.92 -5.38 -9.03
N GLY A 41 2.16 -4.16 -9.51
CA GLY A 41 3.51 -3.63 -9.72
C GLY A 41 4.38 -3.60 -8.45
N ALA A 42 3.79 -3.22 -7.31
CA ALA A 42 4.49 -3.19 -6.02
C ALA A 42 4.97 -4.58 -5.59
N PHE A 43 4.09 -5.58 -5.72
CA PHE A 43 4.37 -6.97 -5.35
C PHE A 43 5.38 -7.62 -6.29
N ARG A 44 5.31 -7.28 -7.58
CA ARG A 44 6.31 -7.71 -8.55
C ARG A 44 7.69 -7.18 -8.21
N MET A 45 7.80 -5.89 -7.86
CA MET A 45 9.08 -5.30 -7.43
C MET A 45 9.65 -5.94 -6.17
N ALA A 46 8.79 -6.27 -5.20
CA ALA A 46 9.24 -6.95 -3.98
C ALA A 46 9.83 -8.34 -4.28
N LEU A 47 9.18 -9.11 -5.16
CA LEU A 47 9.67 -10.40 -5.64
C LEU A 47 10.98 -10.27 -6.42
N ASP A 48 11.03 -9.39 -7.42
CA ASP A 48 12.20 -9.24 -8.31
C ASP A 48 13.46 -8.77 -7.53
N ASN A 49 13.27 -7.99 -6.46
CA ASN A 49 14.37 -7.46 -5.64
C ASN A 49 14.60 -8.24 -4.33
N LYS A 50 13.85 -9.32 -4.08
CA LYS A 50 13.96 -10.17 -2.89
C LYS A 50 13.90 -9.40 -1.56
N VAL A 51 12.99 -8.43 -1.48
CA VAL A 51 12.81 -7.57 -0.30
C VAL A 51 11.49 -7.88 0.40
N GLY A 52 11.44 -7.73 1.71
CA GLY A 52 10.20 -7.88 2.48
C GLY A 52 9.22 -6.72 2.24
N ILE A 53 8.00 -6.92 2.73
CA ILE A 53 6.90 -5.95 2.59
C ILE A 53 6.40 -5.57 3.99
N ILE A 54 6.31 -4.27 4.27
CA ILE A 54 5.69 -3.75 5.49
C ILE A 54 4.31 -3.20 5.13
N PRO A 55 3.21 -3.86 5.54
CA PRO A 55 1.87 -3.34 5.26
C PRO A 55 1.56 -2.13 6.14
N VAL A 56 1.00 -1.09 5.52
CA VAL A 56 0.56 0.13 6.20
C VAL A 56 -0.89 0.41 5.83
N LEU A 57 -1.78 0.43 6.82
CA LEU A 57 -3.18 0.85 6.66
C LEU A 57 -3.33 2.31 7.08
N LEU A 58 -4.02 3.07 6.23
CA LEU A 58 -4.28 4.49 6.40
C LEU A 58 -5.79 4.72 6.30
N ASP A 59 -6.39 5.24 7.37
CA ASP A 59 -7.83 5.45 7.51
C ASP A 59 -8.16 6.90 7.89
N GLY A 60 -9.29 7.42 7.42
CA GLY A 60 -9.75 8.81 7.65
C GLY A 60 -9.13 9.86 6.71
N THR A 61 -8.24 9.48 5.79
CA THR A 61 -7.59 10.45 4.88
C THR A 61 -8.48 10.93 3.72
N ALA A 62 -9.48 10.12 3.34
CA ALA A 62 -10.46 10.49 2.32
C ALA A 62 -11.37 11.65 2.77
N GLU A 63 -11.58 11.78 4.08
CA GLU A 63 -12.42 12.82 4.70
C GLU A 63 -11.65 14.13 4.92
N THR A 64 -10.31 14.08 4.86
CA THR A 64 -9.46 15.22 5.26
C THR A 64 -9.36 16.29 4.16
N ILE A 65 -9.38 15.90 2.88
CA ILE A 65 -9.24 16.84 1.75
C ILE A 65 -10.25 16.50 0.64
N PRO A 66 -11.37 17.23 0.51
CA PRO A 66 -12.27 17.11 -0.61
C PRO A 66 -11.52 17.29 -1.95
N LYS A 67 -11.81 16.47 -2.96
CA LYS A 67 -11.25 16.62 -4.32
C LYS A 67 -11.43 18.08 -4.79
N GLY A 68 -10.33 18.77 -5.08
CA GLY A 68 -10.33 20.14 -5.62
C GLY A 68 -10.15 21.27 -4.60
N LYS A 69 -9.94 20.98 -3.30
CA LYS A 69 -9.63 22.00 -2.29
C LYS A 69 -8.24 21.79 -1.67
N ILE A 70 -7.56 22.89 -1.36
CA ILE A 70 -6.22 22.93 -0.73
C ILE A 70 -6.35 23.07 0.80
N ILE A 71 -7.53 23.44 1.31
CA ILE A 71 -7.75 23.75 2.72
C ILE A 71 -8.33 22.53 3.44
N LEU A 72 -7.59 22.06 4.44
CA LEU A 72 -8.08 21.14 5.48
C LEU A 72 -9.17 21.85 6.28
N SER A 73 -10.44 21.50 6.09
CA SER A 73 -11.54 22.06 6.86
C SER A 73 -11.92 21.12 8.00
N GLY A 74 -11.71 21.53 9.25
CA GLY A 74 -12.14 20.82 10.46
C GLY A 74 -11.06 19.93 11.11
N ARG A 75 -11.49 19.13 12.11
CA ARG A 75 -10.66 18.10 12.75
C ARG A 75 -11.01 16.75 12.15
N THR A 76 -10.07 16.12 11.46
CA THR A 76 -10.25 14.75 10.94
C THR A 76 -9.36 13.79 11.72
N LYS A 77 -9.92 12.65 12.14
CA LYS A 77 -9.17 11.61 12.81
C LYS A 77 -8.49 10.73 11.76
N ILE A 78 -7.19 10.87 11.60
CA ILE A 78 -6.39 9.96 10.76
C ILE A 78 -5.87 8.83 11.63
N THR A 79 -6.09 7.59 11.19
CA THR A 79 -5.53 6.40 11.84
C THR A 79 -4.49 5.78 10.91
N VAL A 80 -3.28 5.59 11.42
CA VAL A 80 -2.21 4.86 10.72
C VAL A 80 -1.92 3.58 11.50
N ARG A 81 -1.95 2.43 10.83
CA ARG A 81 -1.50 1.17 11.40
C ARG A 81 -0.39 0.59 10.56
N ILE A 82 0.75 0.35 11.20
CA ILE A 82 1.92 -0.29 10.62
C ILE A 82 1.95 -1.72 11.16
N TYR A 83 2.11 -2.68 10.27
CA TYR A 83 2.13 -4.10 10.61
C TYR A 83 3.56 -4.65 10.56
N PRO A 84 3.80 -5.83 11.17
CA PRO A 84 5.07 -6.52 11.01
C PRO A 84 5.44 -6.72 9.55
N GLU A 85 6.75 -6.75 9.29
CA GLU A 85 7.26 -7.13 7.99
C GLU A 85 6.79 -8.53 7.63
N ILE A 86 6.37 -8.69 6.37
CA ILE A 86 6.25 -9.97 5.70
C ILE A 86 7.60 -10.21 5.02
N PRO A 87 8.46 -11.10 5.54
CA PRO A 87 9.77 -11.35 4.96
C PRO A 87 9.65 -12.01 3.58
N TYR A 88 10.60 -11.73 2.69
CA TYR A 88 10.64 -12.31 1.34
C TYR A 88 10.46 -13.84 1.32
N GLU A 89 11.08 -14.54 2.28
CA GLU A 89 11.00 -16.00 2.36
C GLU A 89 9.57 -16.54 2.51
N GLN A 90 8.62 -15.76 3.06
CA GLN A 90 7.23 -16.18 3.20
C GLN A 90 6.45 -16.17 1.89
N PHE A 91 6.96 -15.50 0.85
CA PHE A 91 6.27 -15.34 -0.42
C PHE A 91 7.14 -15.57 -1.66
N ARG A 92 8.40 -16.00 -1.50
CA ARG A 92 9.35 -16.23 -2.59
C ARG A 92 8.85 -17.15 -3.70
N ASP A 93 7.98 -18.11 -3.35
CA ASP A 93 7.44 -19.13 -4.26
C ASP A 93 6.09 -18.71 -4.88
N LYS A 94 5.64 -17.48 -4.62
CA LYS A 94 4.37 -16.93 -5.12
C LYS A 94 4.62 -16.06 -6.33
N ASP A 95 3.66 -16.05 -7.25
CA ASP A 95 3.63 -15.01 -8.28
C ASP A 95 3.10 -13.68 -7.71
N SER A 96 3.38 -12.58 -8.42
CA SER A 96 2.99 -11.23 -8.00
C SER A 96 1.48 -11.04 -7.81
N LYS A 97 0.64 -11.77 -8.56
CA LYS A 97 -0.82 -11.68 -8.48
C LYS A 97 -1.36 -12.43 -7.27
N GLN A 98 -0.80 -13.59 -6.96
CA GLN A 98 -1.10 -14.35 -5.75
C GLN A 98 -0.76 -13.53 -4.51
N LEU A 99 0.48 -13.04 -4.43
CA LEU A 99 0.93 -12.20 -3.31
C LEU A 99 0.07 -10.94 -3.14
N MET A 100 -0.22 -10.24 -4.24
CA MET A 100 -1.09 -9.07 -4.25
C MET A 100 -2.47 -9.38 -3.67
N ASN A 101 -3.10 -10.47 -4.12
CA ASN A 101 -4.45 -10.84 -3.68
C ASN A 101 -4.47 -11.21 -2.20
N GLU A 102 -3.50 -11.98 -1.73
CA GLU A 102 -3.41 -12.38 -0.33
C GLU A 102 -3.21 -11.17 0.58
N VAL A 103 -2.26 -10.29 0.26
CA VAL A 103 -2.01 -9.07 1.03
C VAL A 103 -3.25 -8.17 1.01
N ARG A 104 -3.92 -8.02 -0.13
CA ARG A 104 -5.16 -7.23 -0.23
C ARG A 104 -6.27 -7.80 0.66
N VAL A 105 -6.52 -9.11 0.59
CA VAL A 105 -7.57 -9.77 1.38
C VAL A 105 -7.27 -9.66 2.87
N TRP A 106 -6.02 -9.88 3.26
CA TRP A 106 -5.61 -9.73 4.65
C TRP A 106 -5.75 -8.26 5.12
N MET A 107 -5.27 -7.29 4.34
CA MET A 107 -5.43 -5.86 4.65
C MET A 107 -6.90 -5.44 4.75
N ALA A 108 -7.80 -6.00 3.93
CA ALA A 108 -9.22 -5.71 4.00
C ALA A 108 -9.85 -6.19 5.31
N LYS A 109 -9.52 -7.41 5.75
CA LYS A 109 -9.95 -7.94 7.06
C LYS A 109 -9.43 -7.09 8.22
N GLU A 110 -8.17 -6.68 8.13
CA GLU A 110 -7.58 -5.76 9.10
C GLU A 110 -8.31 -4.41 9.13
N TYR A 111 -8.62 -3.84 7.96
CA TYR A 111 -9.36 -2.59 7.84
C TYR A 111 -10.75 -2.70 8.48
N GLU A 112 -11.49 -3.78 8.24
CA GLU A 112 -12.76 -4.06 8.88
C GLU A 112 -12.64 -4.17 10.41
N ARG A 113 -11.61 -4.87 10.92
CA ARG A 113 -11.39 -5.00 12.37
C ARG A 113 -11.16 -3.63 13.03
N ILE A 114 -10.45 -2.72 12.38
CA ILE A 114 -10.24 -1.35 12.88
C ILE A 114 -11.57 -0.61 13.02
N HIS A 115 -12.54 -0.88 12.15
CA HIS A 115 -13.86 -0.25 12.17
C HIS A 115 -14.81 -0.92 13.16
N GLN A 116 -14.72 -2.25 13.35
CA GLN A 116 -15.52 -2.96 14.35
C GLN A 116 -15.13 -2.61 15.79
N VAL A 117 -13.85 -2.39 16.09
CA VAL A 117 -13.38 -1.98 17.44
C VAL A 117 -13.80 -0.55 17.80
N LYS A 118 -14.28 0.24 16.83
CA LYS A 118 -14.74 1.63 17.05
C LYS A 118 -16.26 1.72 17.35
N SER A 119 -17.01 0.60 17.33
CA SER A 119 -18.44 0.52 17.68
C SER A 119 -18.62 0.00 19.10
#